data_AF-A0AA36MT61-F1
#
_entry.id   AF-A0AA36MT61-F1
#
_cell.length_a   1.000
_cell.length_b   1.000
_cell.length_c   1.000
_cell.angle_alpha   90.00
_cell.angle_beta   90.00
_cell.angle_gamma   90.00
#
_symmetry.space_group_name_H-M   'P 1'
#
loop_
_entity.id
_entity.type
_entity.pdbx_description
1 polymer ?
#
loop_
_entity_poly.entity_id
_entity_poly.type
_entity_poly.pdbx_seq_one_letter_code
_entity_poly.pdbx_strand_id
1 'polypeptide(L)'
;MAVNSDERMDKMMQMMQAMMTQVDSLVEKQDSLVEKQDSLQKQVESIQKDINTFVTPLYRVHPVPEDVVSQLTDKTFHETAKKYYGGANSCVILGQLFSPKKSRNYASRWFPAVAEHIVPKAQWTVAENWGFHTTDAKNALLLLKDVELKYQAGRLTLIPAEVQPGRDELILVVEISEALKDTVIKYVDRQCSKFAPVKGKEKGRGELKELKFRDLHGQQISVRPPPHMRALFLKAEMAHRQHQELTNPSRIVDRYTQRCPSMTGDLIQRLLASNSVGPA
;
A
#
# COMPACT_ATOMS: atom_id res chain seq x y z
N MET A 1 12.28 -0.96 87.48
CA MET A 1 12.69 -1.14 86.07
C MET A 1 11.53 -1.21 85.07
N ALA A 2 10.26 -0.98 85.47
CA ALA A 2 9.09 -1.08 84.57
C ALA A 2 8.86 0.14 83.65
N VAL A 3 9.47 1.29 83.95
CA VAL A 3 9.28 2.57 83.21
C VAL A 3 9.84 2.55 81.78
N ASN A 4 10.76 1.61 81.47
CA ASN A 4 11.43 1.54 80.17
C ASN A 4 10.62 0.79 79.08
N SER A 5 9.53 0.12 79.47
CA SER A 5 8.66 -0.63 78.54
C SER A 5 7.64 0.29 77.86
N ASP A 6 7.03 1.22 78.61
CA ASP A 6 6.00 2.14 78.10
C ASP A 6 6.59 3.13 77.10
N GLU A 7 7.76 3.73 77.37
CA GLU A 7 8.45 4.62 76.41
C GLU A 7 8.76 3.93 75.08
N ARG A 8 9.03 2.61 75.12
CA ARG A 8 9.32 1.82 73.93
C ARG A 8 8.06 1.53 73.12
N MET A 9 6.93 1.32 73.80
CA MET A 9 5.62 1.12 73.19
C MET A 9 5.10 2.43 72.57
N ASP A 10 5.28 3.56 73.24
CA ASP A 10 4.92 4.89 72.74
C ASP A 10 5.70 5.27 71.48
N LYS A 11 7.03 5.03 71.47
CA LYS A 11 7.84 5.23 70.26
C LYS A 11 7.39 4.35 69.09
N MET A 12 6.98 3.11 69.38
CA MET A 12 6.46 2.20 68.35
C MET A 12 5.11 2.70 67.80
N MET A 13 4.20 3.15 68.66
CA MET A 13 2.94 3.77 68.23
C MET A 13 3.17 5.02 67.38
N GLN A 14 4.08 5.91 67.79
CA GLN A 14 4.43 7.11 67.01
C GLN A 14 5.01 6.76 65.64
N MET A 15 5.87 5.73 65.56
CA MET A 15 6.44 5.26 64.30
C MET A 15 5.37 4.63 63.39
N MET A 16 4.45 3.86 63.97
CA MET A 16 3.35 3.24 63.23
C MET A 16 2.37 4.30 62.70
N GLN A 17 2.09 5.33 63.49
CA GLN A 17 1.29 6.48 63.08
C GLN A 17 1.94 7.24 61.92
N ALA A 18 3.25 7.51 62.02
CA ALA A 18 4.02 8.17 60.95
C ALA A 18 4.11 7.32 59.68
N MET A 19 4.17 5.99 59.81
CA MET A 19 4.14 5.08 58.68
C MET A 19 2.76 5.06 58.02
N MET A 20 1.67 5.01 58.80
CA MET A 20 0.30 5.08 58.27
C MET A 20 0.09 6.37 57.47
N THR A 21 0.50 7.53 57.99
CA THR A 21 0.35 8.80 57.26
C THR A 21 1.18 8.86 55.98
N GLN A 22 2.36 8.23 55.96
CA GLN A 22 3.15 8.09 54.73
C GLN A 22 2.47 7.16 53.70
N VAL A 23 1.89 6.04 54.16
CA VAL A 23 1.14 5.12 53.31
C VAL A 23 -0.07 5.82 52.71
N ASP A 24 -0.86 6.54 53.52
CA ASP A 24 -2.02 7.31 53.04
C ASP A 24 -1.60 8.34 51.98
N SER A 25 -0.51 9.08 52.23
CA SER A 25 0.02 10.04 51.24
C SER A 25 0.53 9.37 49.95
N LEU A 26 1.04 8.15 50.03
CA LEU A 26 1.46 7.38 48.84
C LEU A 26 0.25 6.89 48.05
N VAL A 27 -0.80 6.41 48.73
CA VAL A 27 -2.06 5.99 48.10
C VAL A 27 -2.70 7.16 47.36
N GLU A 28 -2.81 8.33 47.98
CA GLU A 28 -3.35 9.55 47.32
C GLU A 28 -2.54 9.94 46.07
N LYS A 29 -1.21 9.83 46.13
CA LYS A 29 -0.34 10.08 44.97
C LYS A 29 -0.53 9.05 43.87
N GLN A 30 -0.73 7.78 44.24
CA GLN A 30 -0.99 6.70 43.28
C GLN A 30 -2.32 6.94 42.57
N ASP A 31 -3.38 7.27 43.30
CA ASP A 31 -4.70 7.56 42.72
C ASP A 31 -4.63 8.76 41.77
N SER A 32 -3.94 9.83 42.16
CA SER A 32 -3.71 11.00 41.29
C SER A 32 -2.91 10.66 40.01
N LEU A 33 -1.96 9.73 40.09
CA LEU A 33 -1.22 9.26 38.92
C LEU A 33 -2.10 8.43 37.97
N VAL A 34 -2.96 7.57 38.52
CA VAL A 34 -3.92 6.78 37.74
C VAL A 34 -4.89 7.70 36.99
N GLU A 35 -5.44 8.72 37.65
CA GLU A 35 -6.33 9.69 36.99
C GLU A 35 -5.63 10.45 35.85
N LYS A 36 -4.37 10.84 36.04
CA LYS A 36 -3.56 11.47 34.98
C LYS A 36 -3.30 10.52 33.83
N GLN A 37 -3.02 9.25 34.11
CA GLN A 37 -2.83 8.23 33.09
C GLN A 37 -4.09 8.03 32.26
N ASP A 38 -5.25 7.93 32.90
CA ASP A 38 -6.55 7.80 32.23
C ASP A 38 -6.88 9.04 31.37
N SER A 39 -6.58 10.24 31.89
CA SER A 39 -6.76 11.48 31.12
C SER A 39 -5.85 11.53 29.89
N LEU A 40 -4.58 11.14 30.02
CA LEU A 40 -3.65 11.09 28.89
C LEU A 40 -4.09 10.06 27.85
N GLN A 41 -4.53 8.88 28.30
CA GLN A 41 -5.04 7.83 27.41
C GLN A 41 -6.21 8.33 26.56
N LYS A 42 -7.18 9.03 27.17
CA LYS A 42 -8.31 9.64 26.46
C LYS A 42 -7.87 10.72 25.46
N GLN A 43 -6.88 11.54 25.81
CA GLN A 43 -6.32 12.54 24.89
C GLN A 43 -5.65 11.88 23.68
N VAL A 44 -4.88 10.81 23.90
CA VAL A 44 -4.24 10.03 22.82
C VAL A 44 -5.29 9.43 21.90
N GLU A 45 -6.36 8.84 22.44
CA GLU A 45 -7.46 8.30 21.65
C GLU A 45 -8.17 9.37 20.81
N SER A 46 -8.38 10.56 21.37
CA SER A 46 -8.96 11.69 20.63
C SER A 46 -8.07 12.15 19.48
N ILE A 47 -6.77 12.35 19.75
CA ILE A 47 -5.80 12.74 18.72
C ILE A 47 -5.73 11.66 17.62
N GLN A 48 -5.76 10.39 18.01
CA GLN A 48 -5.75 9.28 17.06
C GLN A 48 -6.98 9.30 16.15
N LYS A 49 -8.15 9.61 16.69
CA LYS A 49 -9.39 9.77 15.92
C LYS A 49 -9.27 10.93 14.94
N ASP A 50 -8.70 12.06 15.35
CA ASP A 50 -8.50 13.22 14.49
C ASP A 50 -7.50 12.92 13.36
N ILE A 51 -6.38 12.27 13.66
CA ILE A 51 -5.41 11.82 12.65
C ILE A 51 -6.07 10.88 11.64
N ASN A 52 -6.86 9.92 12.10
CA ASN A 52 -7.55 8.97 11.24
C ASN A 52 -8.63 9.64 10.37
N THR A 53 -9.27 10.70 10.88
CA THR A 53 -10.36 11.40 10.17
C THR A 53 -9.82 12.42 9.16
N PHE A 54 -8.81 13.20 9.54
CA PHE A 54 -8.37 14.37 8.78
C PHE A 54 -7.07 14.17 8.02
N VAL A 55 -6.12 13.41 8.58
CA VAL A 55 -4.76 13.29 8.01
C VAL A 55 -4.65 12.06 7.11
N THR A 56 -5.17 10.92 7.58
CA THR A 56 -5.15 9.64 6.86
C THR A 56 -5.63 9.74 5.40
N PRO A 57 -6.76 10.39 5.08
CA PRO A 57 -7.23 10.50 3.69
C PRO A 57 -6.31 11.33 2.79
N LEU A 58 -5.49 12.22 3.36
CA LEU A 58 -4.59 13.11 2.60
C LEU A 58 -3.32 12.41 2.13
N TYR A 59 -2.98 11.25 2.71
CA TYR A 59 -1.74 10.54 2.42
C TYR A 59 -1.95 9.10 1.97
N ARG A 60 -3.19 8.64 1.84
CA ARG A 60 -3.52 7.25 1.53
C ARG A 60 -4.36 7.14 0.28
N VAL A 61 -3.99 6.18 -0.57
CA VAL A 61 -4.83 5.77 -1.69
C VAL A 61 -5.92 4.83 -1.19
N HIS A 62 -7.15 5.06 -1.64
CA HIS A 62 -8.31 4.18 -1.44
C HIS A 62 -8.56 3.32 -2.67
N PRO A 63 -9.03 2.07 -2.50
CA PRO A 63 -9.39 1.21 -3.62
C PRO A 63 -10.54 1.83 -4.41
N VAL A 64 -10.51 1.65 -5.73
CA VAL A 64 -11.63 2.00 -6.61
C VAL A 64 -12.41 0.71 -6.89
N PRO A 65 -13.71 0.64 -6.58
CA PRO A 65 -14.53 -0.54 -6.83
C PRO A 65 -14.56 -0.92 -8.32
N GLU A 66 -14.58 -2.22 -8.62
CA GLU A 66 -14.49 -2.73 -9.99
C GLU A 66 -15.75 -2.42 -10.83
N ASP A 67 -16.89 -2.23 -10.17
CA ASP A 67 -18.19 -1.90 -10.76
C ASP A 67 -18.34 -0.40 -11.09
N VAL A 68 -17.44 0.44 -10.56
CA VAL A 68 -17.26 1.82 -11.02
C VAL A 68 -16.48 1.75 -12.32
N VAL A 69 -17.12 1.16 -13.33
CA VAL A 69 -16.65 1.03 -14.71
C VAL A 69 -16.12 2.39 -15.12
N SER A 70 -14.83 2.47 -15.47
CA SER A 70 -14.12 3.71 -15.78
C SER A 70 -14.88 4.61 -16.79
N GLN A 71 -15.82 5.42 -16.31
CA GLN A 71 -16.43 6.52 -17.07
C GLN A 71 -15.42 7.65 -17.30
N LEU A 72 -14.23 7.51 -16.70
CA LEU A 72 -13.15 8.49 -16.69
C LEU A 72 -11.95 8.06 -17.55
N THR A 73 -12.15 7.34 -18.67
CA THR A 73 -11.06 7.24 -19.66
C THR A 73 -10.79 8.61 -20.24
N ASP A 74 -9.80 9.27 -19.66
CA ASP A 74 -9.20 10.49 -20.14
C ASP A 74 -8.34 10.13 -21.35
N LYS A 75 -8.89 10.35 -22.55
CA LYS A 75 -8.18 10.05 -23.81
C LYS A 75 -6.84 10.77 -23.88
N THR A 76 -6.77 11.99 -23.36
CA THR A 76 -5.55 12.81 -23.34
C THR A 76 -4.50 12.18 -22.43
N PHE A 77 -4.90 11.72 -21.24
CA PHE A 77 -4.00 10.99 -20.34
C PHE A 77 -3.53 9.67 -20.97
N HIS A 78 -4.41 8.94 -21.64
CA HIS A 78 -4.06 7.68 -22.28
C HIS A 78 -2.96 7.86 -23.35
N GLU A 79 -3.12 8.84 -24.24
CA GLU A 79 -2.09 9.12 -25.24
C GLU A 79 -0.79 9.66 -24.64
N THR A 80 -0.89 10.45 -23.56
CA THR A 80 0.27 10.94 -22.80
C THR A 80 1.07 9.78 -22.18
N ALA A 81 0.37 8.84 -21.53
CA ALA A 81 0.98 7.64 -20.96
C ALA A 81 1.58 6.74 -22.05
N LYS A 82 0.89 6.51 -23.16
CA LYS A 82 1.42 5.74 -24.29
C LYS A 82 2.70 6.35 -24.84
N LYS A 83 2.72 7.66 -25.06
CA LYS A 83 3.91 8.39 -25.54
C LYS A 83 5.09 8.21 -24.57
N TYR A 84 4.84 8.30 -23.26
CA TYR A 84 5.85 8.07 -22.23
C TYR A 84 6.44 6.66 -22.31
N TYR A 85 5.61 5.64 -22.52
CA TYR A 85 6.02 4.25 -22.76
C TYR A 85 6.40 3.94 -24.22
N GLY A 86 6.94 4.92 -24.95
CA GLY A 86 7.48 4.71 -26.30
C GLY A 86 6.45 4.34 -27.37
N GLY A 87 5.18 4.72 -27.19
CA GLY A 87 4.09 4.39 -28.09
C GLY A 87 3.56 2.97 -27.93
N ALA A 88 3.85 2.29 -26.82
CA ALA A 88 3.34 0.95 -26.53
C ALA A 88 1.80 0.92 -26.51
N ASN A 89 1.22 -0.13 -27.10
CA ASN A 89 -0.23 -0.35 -27.16
C ASN A 89 -0.65 -1.64 -26.43
N SER A 90 0.25 -2.24 -25.66
CA SER A 90 0.02 -3.54 -25.04
C SER A 90 0.17 -3.48 -23.53
N CYS A 91 -0.57 -4.34 -22.84
CA CYS A 91 -0.46 -4.55 -21.39
C CYS A 91 0.98 -4.87 -21.02
N VAL A 92 1.56 -4.11 -20.09
CA VAL A 92 2.97 -4.25 -19.66
C VAL A 92 3.22 -5.61 -19.02
N ILE A 93 2.24 -6.17 -18.31
CA ILE A 93 2.35 -7.48 -17.65
C ILE A 93 2.21 -8.60 -18.68
N LEU A 94 1.03 -8.70 -19.31
CA LEU A 94 0.73 -9.81 -20.23
C LEU A 94 1.62 -9.80 -21.47
N GLY A 95 1.93 -8.59 -21.97
CA GLY A 95 2.81 -8.39 -23.11
C GLY A 95 4.19 -9.00 -22.89
N GLN A 96 4.77 -8.88 -21.69
CA GLN A 96 6.08 -9.45 -21.40
C GLN A 96 6.05 -10.95 -21.09
N LEU A 97 5.02 -11.40 -20.36
CA LEU A 97 4.97 -12.78 -19.87
C LEU A 97 4.47 -13.77 -20.94
N PHE A 98 3.59 -13.34 -21.84
CA PHE A 98 2.88 -14.25 -22.76
C PHE A 98 3.03 -13.90 -24.24
N SER A 99 3.81 -12.87 -24.61
CA SER A 99 4.08 -12.59 -26.03
C SER A 99 5.25 -13.42 -26.55
N PRO A 100 5.12 -14.01 -27.75
CA PRO A 100 6.25 -14.64 -28.43
C PRO A 100 7.32 -13.60 -28.77
N LYS A 101 8.59 -13.88 -28.43
CA LYS A 101 9.74 -12.98 -28.71
C LYS A 101 9.85 -12.56 -30.18
N LYS A 102 9.33 -13.37 -31.11
CA LYS A 102 9.42 -13.14 -32.56
C LYS A 102 8.25 -12.33 -33.14
N SER A 103 7.21 -12.02 -32.37
CA SER A 103 6.01 -11.35 -32.90
C SER A 103 5.84 -9.96 -32.30
N ARG A 104 6.31 -8.94 -33.04
CA ARG A 104 6.26 -7.53 -32.62
C ARG A 104 4.84 -7.02 -32.35
N ASN A 105 3.83 -7.59 -33.01
CA ASN A 105 2.45 -7.11 -32.93
C ASN A 105 1.51 -8.01 -32.11
N TYR A 106 2.01 -9.14 -31.59
CA TYR A 106 1.16 -10.07 -30.83
C TYR A 106 0.60 -9.40 -29.58
N ALA A 107 1.46 -8.75 -28.80
CA ALA A 107 1.09 -8.09 -27.55
C ALA A 107 0.00 -7.03 -27.77
N SER A 108 0.17 -6.16 -28.78
CA SER A 108 -0.77 -5.07 -29.06
C SER A 108 -2.13 -5.57 -29.55
N ARG A 109 -2.16 -6.69 -30.28
CA ARG A 109 -3.39 -7.29 -30.79
C ARG A 109 -4.16 -8.05 -29.71
N TRP A 110 -3.44 -8.82 -28.90
CA TRP A 110 -4.07 -9.77 -27.96
C TRP A 110 -4.15 -9.24 -26.53
N PHE A 111 -3.34 -8.25 -26.16
CA PHE A 111 -3.36 -7.65 -24.84
C PHE A 111 -3.45 -6.13 -24.95
N PRO A 112 -4.50 -5.58 -25.59
CA PRO A 112 -4.64 -4.14 -25.76
C PRO A 112 -4.63 -3.44 -24.39
N ALA A 113 -3.77 -2.43 -24.25
CA ALA A 113 -3.67 -1.69 -23.01
C ALA A 113 -4.65 -0.52 -22.92
N VAL A 114 -5.13 -0.27 -21.72
CA VAL A 114 -5.61 1.02 -21.25
C VAL A 114 -4.56 1.64 -20.33
N ALA A 115 -4.52 2.97 -20.27
CA ALA A 115 -3.61 3.67 -19.36
C ALA A 115 -4.31 3.84 -18.01
N GLU A 116 -3.74 3.22 -16.99
CA GLU A 116 -4.26 3.24 -15.65
C GLU A 116 -3.48 4.19 -14.76
N HIS A 117 -4.19 5.00 -13.97
CA HIS A 117 -3.54 5.81 -12.96
C HIS A 117 -3.05 4.92 -11.80
N ILE A 118 -1.80 5.10 -11.35
CA ILE A 118 -1.32 4.42 -10.15
C ILE A 118 -2.02 5.02 -8.92
N VAL A 119 -1.95 6.34 -8.75
CA VAL A 119 -2.83 7.10 -7.85
C VAL A 119 -4.01 7.65 -8.65
N PRO A 120 -5.25 7.23 -8.37
CA PRO A 120 -6.44 7.63 -9.13
C PRO A 120 -6.60 9.15 -9.21
N LYS A 121 -7.08 9.64 -10.36
CA LYS A 121 -7.36 11.09 -10.59
C LYS A 121 -8.29 11.70 -9.54
N ALA A 122 -9.26 10.94 -9.04
CA ALA A 122 -10.17 11.38 -7.98
C ALA A 122 -9.47 11.62 -6.62
N GLN A 123 -8.24 11.13 -6.45
CA GLN A 123 -7.45 11.22 -5.22
C GLN A 123 -6.19 12.07 -5.45
N TRP A 124 -6.32 13.15 -6.22
CA TRP A 124 -5.21 14.01 -6.64
C TRP A 124 -4.49 14.71 -5.50
N THR A 125 -5.19 15.04 -4.42
CA THR A 125 -4.60 15.63 -3.20
C THR A 125 -3.53 14.71 -2.60
N VAL A 126 -3.73 13.39 -2.66
CA VAL A 126 -2.74 12.40 -2.20
C VAL A 126 -1.47 12.49 -3.06
N ALA A 127 -1.61 12.59 -4.38
CA ALA A 127 -0.46 12.73 -5.27
C ALA A 127 0.33 14.02 -4.97
N GLU A 128 -0.36 15.15 -4.79
CA GLU A 128 0.27 16.44 -4.51
C GLU A 128 1.00 16.46 -3.17
N ASN A 129 0.39 15.90 -2.12
CA ASN A 129 1.02 15.73 -0.80
C ASN A 129 2.26 14.84 -0.84
N TRP A 130 2.33 13.97 -1.85
CA TRP A 130 3.50 13.14 -2.14
C TRP A 130 4.42 13.75 -3.19
N GLY A 131 4.20 14.99 -3.62
CA GLY A 131 5.08 15.73 -4.51
C GLY A 131 5.11 15.23 -5.95
N PHE A 132 3.96 14.80 -6.48
CA PHE A 132 3.76 14.54 -7.91
C PHE A 132 2.31 14.85 -8.34
N HIS A 133 2.04 14.90 -9.66
CA HIS A 133 0.70 15.19 -10.18
C HIS A 133 0.04 13.93 -10.76
N THR A 134 -1.28 13.82 -10.64
CA THR A 134 -2.02 12.68 -11.20
C THR A 134 -2.00 12.64 -12.72
N THR A 135 -1.82 13.78 -13.38
CA THR A 135 -1.75 13.91 -14.84
C THR A 135 -0.36 13.57 -15.42
N ASP A 136 0.65 13.36 -14.56
CA ASP A 136 1.98 12.94 -15.01
C ASP A 136 1.91 11.51 -15.59
N ALA A 137 2.50 11.31 -16.77
CA ALA A 137 2.59 10.01 -17.40
C ALA A 137 3.30 8.95 -16.54
N LYS A 138 4.19 9.38 -15.63
CA LYS A 138 4.83 8.51 -14.64
C LYS A 138 3.87 7.97 -13.59
N ASN A 139 2.71 8.59 -13.41
CA ASN A 139 1.61 8.07 -12.59
C ASN A 139 0.72 7.11 -13.39
N ALA A 140 1.21 6.53 -14.50
CA ALA A 140 0.45 5.62 -15.34
C ALA A 140 1.09 4.23 -15.45
N LEU A 141 0.27 3.20 -15.66
CA LEU A 141 0.67 1.90 -16.16
C LEU A 141 -0.20 1.49 -17.35
N LEU A 142 0.37 0.80 -18.32
CA LEU A 142 -0.39 0.25 -19.45
C LEU A 142 -0.86 -1.16 -19.10
N LEU A 143 -2.14 -1.35 -18.84
CA LEU A 143 -2.71 -2.61 -18.36
C LEU A 143 -3.86 -3.07 -19.24
N LEU A 144 -4.12 -4.37 -19.31
CA LEU A 144 -5.36 -4.87 -19.88
C LEU A 144 -6.52 -4.43 -18.96
N LYS A 145 -7.68 -4.05 -19.53
CA LYS A 145 -8.84 -3.53 -18.77
C LYS A 145 -9.20 -4.37 -17.52
N ASP A 146 -9.31 -5.69 -17.63
CA ASP A 146 -9.62 -6.54 -16.46
C ASP A 146 -8.51 -6.49 -15.40
N VAL A 147 -7.24 -6.51 -15.82
CA VAL A 147 -6.08 -6.37 -14.93
C VAL A 147 -6.06 -4.99 -14.25
N GLU A 148 -6.42 -3.93 -14.97
CA GLU A 148 -6.56 -2.58 -14.42
C GLU A 148 -7.65 -2.51 -13.36
N LEU A 149 -8.83 -3.10 -13.58
CA LEU A 149 -9.90 -3.14 -12.57
C LEU A 149 -9.44 -3.83 -11.28
N LYS A 150 -8.74 -4.97 -11.39
CA LYS A 150 -8.21 -5.67 -10.20
C LYS A 150 -7.12 -4.87 -9.48
N TYR A 151 -6.27 -4.18 -10.25
CA TYR A 151 -5.24 -3.29 -9.71
C TYR A 151 -5.87 -2.10 -8.99
N GLN A 152 -6.89 -1.47 -9.56
CA GLN A 152 -7.68 -0.40 -8.96
C GLN A 152 -8.30 -0.78 -7.62
N ALA A 153 -8.88 -1.99 -7.55
CA ALA A 153 -9.49 -2.54 -6.35
C ALA A 153 -8.48 -3.03 -5.30
N GLY A 154 -7.17 -2.97 -5.57
CA GLY A 154 -6.13 -3.41 -4.62
C GLY A 154 -5.95 -4.94 -4.56
N ARG A 155 -6.56 -5.71 -5.46
CA ARG A 155 -6.45 -7.18 -5.51
C ARG A 155 -5.19 -7.68 -6.21
N LEU A 156 -4.48 -6.76 -6.87
CA LEU A 156 -3.19 -6.96 -7.53
C LEU A 156 -2.30 -5.78 -7.15
N THR A 157 -1.02 -6.05 -6.89
CA THR A 157 0.00 -5.00 -6.68
C THR A 157 1.29 -5.32 -7.41
N LEU A 158 2.13 -4.31 -7.59
CA LEU A 158 3.44 -4.41 -8.21
C LEU A 158 4.50 -3.94 -7.22
N ILE A 159 5.40 -4.84 -6.84
CA ILE A 159 6.43 -4.59 -5.84
C ILE A 159 7.79 -4.51 -6.52
N PRO A 160 8.64 -3.50 -6.24
CA PRO A 160 10.00 -3.47 -6.74
C PRO A 160 10.77 -4.72 -6.28
N ALA A 161 11.41 -5.40 -7.23
CA ALA A 161 12.38 -6.44 -6.92
C ALA A 161 13.63 -5.82 -6.29
N GLU A 162 14.52 -6.67 -5.77
CA GLU A 162 15.81 -6.20 -5.27
C GLU A 162 16.61 -5.51 -6.38
N VAL A 163 17.24 -4.39 -6.03
CA VAL A 163 18.01 -3.60 -6.97
C VAL A 163 19.22 -4.39 -7.43
N GLN A 164 19.28 -4.64 -8.73
CA GLN A 164 20.45 -5.24 -9.36
C GLN A 164 21.38 -4.11 -9.81
N PRO A 165 22.64 -4.07 -9.32
CA PRO A 165 23.62 -3.08 -9.75
C PRO A 165 23.79 -3.06 -11.27
N GLY A 166 23.86 -1.88 -11.87
CA GLY A 166 24.09 -1.70 -13.31
C GLY A 166 22.86 -1.92 -14.21
N ARG A 167 21.65 -2.05 -13.65
CA ARG A 167 20.40 -2.07 -14.43
C ARG A 167 19.56 -0.81 -14.21
N ASP A 168 19.43 -0.02 -15.27
CA ASP A 168 18.56 1.17 -15.31
C ASP A 168 17.07 0.81 -15.30
N GLU A 169 16.73 -0.43 -15.63
CA GLU A 169 15.34 -0.91 -15.69
C GLU A 169 14.77 -1.16 -14.29
N LEU A 170 13.50 -0.79 -14.10
CA LEU A 170 12.74 -1.12 -12.90
C LEU A 170 12.13 -2.51 -13.08
N ILE A 171 12.60 -3.47 -12.29
CA ILE A 171 12.00 -4.81 -12.22
C ILE A 171 10.92 -4.81 -11.14
N LEU A 172 9.71 -5.19 -11.51
CA LEU A 172 8.56 -5.33 -10.62
C LEU A 172 8.15 -6.81 -10.52
N VAL A 173 7.85 -7.26 -9.31
CA VAL A 173 7.20 -8.54 -9.01
C VAL A 173 5.70 -8.29 -8.96
N VAL A 174 4.94 -9.09 -9.71
CA VAL A 174 3.48 -9.04 -9.68
C VAL A 174 2.97 -9.89 -8.52
N GLU A 175 2.23 -9.28 -7.61
CA GLU A 175 1.56 -9.98 -6.50
C GLU A 175 0.05 -9.93 -6.66
N ILE A 176 -0.62 -11.00 -6.24
CA ILE A 176 -2.02 -11.30 -6.53
C ILE A 176 -2.63 -11.82 -5.24
N SER A 177 -3.74 -11.24 -4.80
CA SER A 177 -4.42 -11.68 -3.58
C SER A 177 -4.95 -13.11 -3.72
N GLU A 178 -5.05 -13.86 -2.62
CA GLU A 178 -5.45 -15.27 -2.67
C GLU A 178 -6.84 -15.41 -3.32
N ALA A 179 -7.76 -14.51 -2.99
CA ALA A 179 -9.12 -14.49 -3.52
C ALA A 179 -9.18 -14.29 -5.04
N LEU A 180 -8.15 -13.68 -5.66
CA LEU A 180 -8.14 -13.40 -7.10
C LEU A 180 -7.46 -14.52 -7.91
N LYS A 181 -6.56 -15.31 -7.31
CA LYS A 181 -5.66 -16.24 -8.02
C LYS A 181 -6.34 -17.17 -9.02
N ASP A 182 -7.47 -17.77 -8.65
CA ASP A 182 -8.16 -18.76 -9.49
C ASP A 182 -9.12 -18.15 -10.53
N THR A 183 -9.26 -16.82 -10.53
CA THR A 183 -10.10 -16.10 -11.49
C THR A 183 -9.43 -16.07 -12.88
N VAL A 184 -10.21 -16.37 -13.92
CA VAL A 184 -9.80 -16.26 -15.32
C VAL A 184 -9.74 -14.79 -15.72
N ILE A 185 -8.66 -14.38 -16.38
CA ILE A 185 -8.51 -13.04 -16.94
C ILE A 185 -9.38 -12.93 -18.19
N LYS A 186 -10.15 -11.86 -18.32
CA LYS A 186 -11.10 -11.70 -19.43
C LYS A 186 -10.87 -10.40 -20.21
N TYR A 187 -11.31 -10.41 -21.46
CA TYR A 187 -11.52 -9.17 -22.21
C TYR A 187 -12.77 -8.48 -21.67
N VAL A 188 -12.63 -7.20 -21.32
CA VAL A 188 -13.73 -6.35 -20.87
C VAL A 188 -14.00 -5.34 -21.97
N ASP A 189 -15.12 -5.53 -22.68
CA ASP A 189 -15.63 -4.59 -23.65
C ASP A 189 -16.73 -3.74 -22.99
N ARG A 190 -16.80 -2.45 -23.35
CA ARG A 190 -17.82 -1.51 -22.88
C ARG A 190 -19.22 -1.84 -23.38
N GLN A 191 -19.31 -2.53 -24.52
CA GLN A 191 -20.58 -2.76 -25.23
C GLN A 191 -21.05 -4.22 -25.20
N CYS A 192 -20.18 -5.17 -24.83
CA CYS A 192 -20.49 -6.60 -24.90
C CYS A 192 -20.62 -7.24 -23.52
N SER A 193 -21.76 -7.87 -23.27
CA SER A 193 -22.03 -8.74 -22.11
C SER A 193 -21.24 -10.06 -22.12
N LYS A 194 -20.43 -10.31 -23.17
CA LYS A 194 -19.64 -11.52 -23.32
C LYS A 194 -18.16 -11.24 -23.00
N PHE A 195 -17.76 -11.66 -21.81
CA PHE A 195 -16.37 -11.62 -21.36
C PHE A 195 -15.62 -12.85 -21.89
N ALA A 196 -14.93 -12.71 -23.03
CA ALA A 196 -14.09 -13.79 -23.56
C ALA A 196 -12.83 -13.96 -22.70
N PRO A 197 -12.40 -15.21 -22.41
CA PRO A 197 -11.18 -15.45 -21.65
C PRO A 197 -9.95 -15.03 -22.46
N VAL A 198 -9.00 -14.39 -21.78
CA VAL A 198 -7.69 -14.09 -22.36
C VAL A 198 -6.89 -15.37 -22.44
N LYS A 199 -6.29 -15.60 -23.60
CA LYS A 199 -5.44 -16.77 -23.82
C LYS A 199 -4.00 -16.36 -24.07
N GLY A 200 -3.08 -17.18 -23.61
CA GLY A 200 -1.65 -16.91 -23.77
C GLY A 200 -0.81 -18.18 -23.79
N LYS A 201 0.44 -18.02 -24.21
CA LYS A 201 1.47 -19.05 -24.19
C LYS A 201 2.57 -18.57 -23.26
N GLU A 202 2.89 -19.33 -22.22
CA GLU A 202 3.90 -18.93 -21.26
C GLU A 202 5.26 -18.73 -21.96
N LYS A 203 5.80 -17.51 -21.90
CA LYS A 203 7.03 -17.11 -22.62
C LYS A 203 6.98 -17.43 -24.13
N GLY A 204 5.77 -17.47 -24.70
CA GLY A 204 5.52 -17.81 -26.10
C GLY A 204 5.69 -19.28 -26.47
N ARG A 205 5.81 -20.20 -25.50
CA ARG A 205 5.97 -21.65 -25.72
C ARG A 205 4.72 -22.42 -25.30
N GLY A 206 4.51 -23.58 -25.92
CA GLY A 206 3.43 -24.51 -25.57
C GLY A 206 2.08 -24.22 -26.25
N GLU A 207 1.06 -24.86 -25.70
CA GLU A 207 -0.34 -24.73 -26.12
C GLU A 207 -0.96 -23.45 -25.60
N LEU A 208 -1.94 -22.95 -26.36
CA LEU A 208 -2.66 -21.75 -25.99
C LEU A 208 -3.65 -22.10 -24.88
N LYS A 209 -3.41 -21.62 -23.65
CA LYS A 209 -4.30 -21.84 -22.50
C LYS A 209 -5.01 -20.55 -22.08
N GLU A 210 -6.14 -20.71 -21.41
CA GLU A 210 -6.78 -19.61 -20.68
C GLU A 210 -5.88 -19.16 -19.54
N LEU A 211 -5.70 -17.84 -19.40
CA LEU A 211 -4.87 -17.26 -18.36
C LEU A 211 -5.71 -16.98 -17.12
N LYS A 212 -5.17 -17.34 -15.97
CA LYS A 212 -5.68 -16.99 -14.65
C LYS A 212 -4.75 -15.99 -13.98
N PHE A 213 -5.26 -15.25 -13.00
CA PHE A 213 -4.42 -14.31 -12.25
C PHE A 213 -3.25 -14.99 -11.52
N ARG A 214 -3.41 -16.26 -11.09
CA ARG A 214 -2.27 -17.03 -10.54
C ARG A 214 -1.10 -17.20 -11.49
N ASP A 215 -1.33 -17.20 -12.80
CA ASP A 215 -0.24 -17.29 -13.79
C ASP A 215 0.63 -16.02 -13.78
N LEU A 216 0.17 -14.93 -13.14
CA LEU A 216 0.91 -13.68 -12.98
C LEU A 216 1.66 -13.61 -11.65
N HIS A 217 1.19 -14.33 -10.62
CA HIS A 217 1.71 -14.19 -9.26
C HIS A 217 3.19 -14.60 -9.17
N GLY A 218 4.00 -13.75 -8.54
CA GLY A 218 5.46 -13.93 -8.40
C GLY A 218 6.25 -13.68 -9.69
N GLN A 219 5.61 -13.40 -10.81
CA GLN A 219 6.31 -13.15 -12.08
C GLN A 219 6.99 -11.77 -12.06
N GLN A 220 8.17 -11.71 -12.66
CA GLN A 220 8.93 -10.46 -12.80
C GLN A 220 8.69 -9.83 -14.16
N ILE A 221 8.48 -8.52 -14.18
CA ILE A 221 8.35 -7.71 -15.38
C ILE A 221 9.32 -6.53 -15.33
N SER A 222 9.79 -6.08 -16.49
CA SER A 222 10.62 -4.88 -16.61
C SER A 222 9.77 -3.71 -17.09
N VAL A 223 9.83 -2.57 -16.39
CA VAL A 223 9.10 -1.36 -16.78
C VAL A 223 10.08 -0.27 -17.16
N ARG A 224 9.95 0.21 -18.41
CA ARG A 224 10.78 1.27 -18.95
C ARG A 224 9.95 2.21 -19.84
N PRO A 225 10.07 3.54 -19.65
CA PRO A 225 10.71 4.21 -18.51
C PRO A 225 9.97 3.95 -17.18
N PRO A 226 10.61 4.15 -16.01
CA PRO A 226 10.04 3.76 -14.72
C PRO A 226 8.94 4.73 -14.23
N PRO A 227 7.82 4.23 -13.70
CA PRO A 227 6.78 5.07 -13.09
C PRO A 227 7.27 5.76 -11.80
N HIS A 228 6.43 6.63 -11.22
CA HIS A 228 6.69 7.24 -9.92
C HIS A 228 6.75 6.17 -8.82
N MET A 229 7.92 6.00 -8.20
CA MET A 229 8.12 5.06 -7.09
C MET A 229 7.21 5.38 -5.89
N ARG A 230 6.98 6.68 -5.62
CA ARG A 230 6.04 7.15 -4.59
C ARG A 230 4.61 6.68 -4.85
N ALA A 231 4.16 6.75 -6.11
CA ALA A 231 2.84 6.25 -6.51
C ALA A 231 2.75 4.73 -6.35
N LEU A 232 3.80 3.99 -6.77
CA LEU A 232 3.85 2.53 -6.59
C LEU A 232 3.79 2.13 -5.11
N PHE A 233 4.54 2.81 -4.24
CA PHE A 233 4.52 2.57 -2.79
C PHE A 233 3.11 2.75 -2.21
N LEU A 234 2.48 3.88 -2.51
CA LEU A 234 1.11 4.18 -2.10
C LEU A 234 0.11 3.13 -2.56
N LYS A 235 0.25 2.66 -3.80
CA LYS A 235 -0.58 1.59 -4.34
C LYS A 235 -0.37 0.28 -3.60
N ALA A 236 0.88 -0.10 -3.34
CA ALA A 236 1.21 -1.31 -2.61
C ALA A 236 0.67 -1.26 -1.17
N GLU A 237 0.72 -0.11 -0.50
CA GLU A 237 0.15 0.07 0.84
C GLU A 237 -1.36 -0.09 0.81
N MET A 238 -2.02 0.48 -0.19
CA MET A 238 -3.46 0.33 -0.39
C MET A 238 -3.83 -1.15 -0.61
N ALA A 239 -3.10 -1.87 -1.46
CA ALA A 239 -3.32 -3.29 -1.71
C ALA A 239 -3.09 -4.15 -0.46
N HIS A 240 -1.98 -3.96 0.26
CA HIS A 240 -1.69 -4.70 1.50
C HIS A 240 -2.76 -4.48 2.58
N ARG A 241 -3.28 -3.25 2.71
CA ARG A 241 -4.39 -2.99 3.66
C ARG A 241 -5.67 -3.73 3.30
N GLN A 242 -5.96 -3.89 2.01
CA GLN A 242 -7.11 -4.70 1.55
C GLN A 242 -6.86 -6.20 1.70
N HIS A 243 -5.61 -6.63 1.54
CA HIS A 243 -5.18 -8.02 1.46
C HIS A 243 -3.86 -8.21 2.22
N GLN A 244 -3.97 -8.54 3.51
CA GLN A 244 -2.82 -8.64 4.44
C GLN A 244 -1.82 -9.73 4.05
N GLU A 245 -2.22 -10.68 3.19
CA GLU A 245 -1.32 -11.67 2.61
C GLU A 245 -0.31 -11.09 1.60
N LEU A 246 -0.58 -9.91 1.03
CA LEU A 246 0.32 -9.24 0.09
C LEU A 246 1.49 -8.61 0.84
N THR A 247 2.62 -8.44 0.16
CA THR A 247 3.82 -7.88 0.79
C THR A 247 3.56 -6.50 1.37
N ASN A 248 3.84 -6.32 2.65
CA ASN A 248 3.80 -5.02 3.30
C ASN A 248 4.94 -4.13 2.78
N PRO A 249 4.66 -3.06 2.01
CA PRO A 249 5.71 -2.24 1.42
C PRO A 249 6.54 -1.48 2.45
N SER A 250 6.02 -1.23 3.66
CA SER A 250 6.77 -0.61 4.76
C SER A 250 7.93 -1.49 5.24
N ARG A 251 7.83 -2.83 5.11
CA ARG A 251 8.90 -3.77 5.46
C ARG A 251 10.02 -3.85 4.43
N ILE A 252 9.79 -3.32 3.22
CA ILE A 252 10.72 -3.34 2.10
C ILE A 252 10.91 -1.95 1.51
N VAL A 253 10.78 -0.92 2.36
CA VAL A 253 10.81 0.49 1.97
C VAL A 253 12.12 0.87 1.27
N ASP A 254 13.22 0.20 1.64
CA ASP A 254 14.54 0.39 1.02
C ASP A 254 14.53 0.14 -0.49
N ARG A 255 13.71 -0.81 -0.96
CA ARG A 255 13.58 -1.08 -2.40
C ARG A 255 12.97 0.08 -3.18
N TYR A 256 12.13 0.89 -2.52
CA TYR A 256 11.53 2.09 -3.11
C TYR A 256 12.47 3.29 -3.01
N THR A 257 13.09 3.50 -1.84
CA THR A 257 13.97 4.66 -1.58
C THR A 257 15.25 4.62 -2.40
N GLN A 258 15.82 3.43 -2.66
CA GLN A 258 16.99 3.27 -3.54
C GLN A 258 16.75 3.79 -4.96
N ARG A 259 15.49 3.73 -5.44
CA ARG A 259 15.09 4.24 -6.77
C ARG A 259 14.47 5.63 -6.72
N CYS A 260 14.22 6.17 -5.53
CA CYS A 260 13.61 7.48 -5.32
C CYS A 260 14.11 8.10 -4.01
N PRO A 261 15.28 8.76 -4.03
CA PRO A 261 15.84 9.38 -2.82
C PRO A 261 14.92 10.44 -2.19
N SER A 262 14.03 11.07 -2.97
CA SER A 262 13.01 11.99 -2.42
C SER A 262 11.99 11.30 -1.51
N MET A 263 11.98 9.96 -1.45
CA MET A 263 11.22 9.21 -0.46
C MET A 263 11.93 9.19 0.91
N THR A 264 13.27 9.29 0.96
CA THR A 264 13.99 9.32 2.25
C THR A 264 13.77 10.67 2.95
N GLY A 265 13.25 10.64 4.18
CA GLY A 265 13.01 11.83 5.01
C GLY A 265 11.78 11.71 5.92
N ASP A 266 11.37 12.85 6.48
CA ASP A 266 10.21 13.04 7.37
C ASP A 266 8.91 12.39 6.86
N LEU A 267 8.70 12.35 5.54
CA LEU A 267 7.46 11.87 4.95
C LEU A 267 7.23 10.39 5.27
N ILE A 268 8.24 9.54 5.07
CA ILE A 268 8.17 8.11 5.42
C ILE A 268 8.05 7.93 6.93
N GLN A 269 8.80 8.68 7.73
CA GLN A 269 8.73 8.57 9.19
C GLN A 269 7.32 8.88 9.70
N ARG A 270 6.67 9.92 9.16
CA ARG A 270 5.28 10.27 9.51
C ARG A 270 4.28 9.18 9.10
N LEU A 271 4.49 8.53 7.96
CA LEU A 271 3.65 7.41 7.51
C LEU A 271 3.84 6.15 8.34
N LEU A 272 5.08 5.76 8.65
CA LEU A 272 5.37 4.60 9.49
C LEU A 272 4.82 4.81 10.90
N ALA A 273 4.98 6.02 11.45
CA ALA A 273 4.39 6.39 12.74
C ALA A 273 2.85 6.33 12.73
N SER A 274 2.21 6.64 11.59
CA SER A 274 0.74 6.54 11.46
C SER A 274 0.22 5.10 11.36
N ASN A 275 1.10 4.13 11.05
CA ASN A 275 0.75 2.72 10.87
C ASN A 275 1.10 1.86 12.09
N SER A 276 1.97 2.32 13.00
CA SER A 276 2.38 1.59 14.21
C SER A 276 1.38 1.67 15.38
N VAL A 277 0.23 2.31 15.21
CA VAL A 277 -0.78 2.53 16.29
C VAL A 277 -2.09 1.78 16.02
N GLY A 278 -2.03 0.65 15.32
CA GLY A 278 -3.14 -0.32 15.28
C GLY A 278 -3.17 -1.13 16.58
N PRO A 279 -4.36 -1.47 17.13
CA PRO A 279 -4.44 -2.26 18.35
C PRO A 279 -3.80 -3.64 18.11
N ALA A 280 -2.86 -4.01 18.99
CA ALA A 280 -2.31 -5.35 19.09
C ALA A 280 -3.36 -6.33 19.66
#